data_AF-A0A534QFD3-F1
#
_entry.id   AF-A0A534QFD3-F1
#
_cell.length_a   1.000
_cell.length_b   1.000
_cell.length_c   1.000
_cell.angle_alpha   90.00
_cell.angle_beta   90.00
_cell.angle_gamma   90.00
#
_symmetry.space_group_name_H-M   'P 1'
#
loop_
_entity.id
_entity.type
_entity.pdbx_description
1 polymer ?
#
loop_
_entity_poly.entity_id
_entity_poly.type
_entity_poly.pdbx_seq_one_letter_code
_entity_poly.pdbx_strand_id
1 'polypeptide(L)'
;MATDIRRDADQLMRYYGELMHRLTQNGVRDVAELLTLYESLQRAVSALTPQEISWACDQVQALIRQLVGMDSNLQALRRLKLVFSQLPGSGGTNAGQPA
;
A
#
# COMPACT_ATOMS: atom_id res chain seq x y z
N MET A 1 -23.20 -53.49 22.99
CA MET A 1 -23.38 -53.19 21.55
C MET A 1 -24.32 -52.00 21.35
N ALA A 2 -25.64 -52.11 21.53
CA ALA A 2 -26.55 -50.95 21.34
C ALA A 2 -26.42 -49.82 22.40
N THR A 3 -26.02 -50.18 23.63
CA THR A 3 -25.72 -49.23 24.72
C THR A 3 -24.43 -48.43 24.48
N ASP A 4 -23.46 -49.03 23.79
CA ASP A 4 -22.17 -48.39 23.49
C ASP A 4 -22.35 -47.31 22.41
N ILE A 5 -23.09 -47.63 21.35
CA ILE A 5 -23.42 -46.66 20.28
C ILE A 5 -24.17 -45.45 20.82
N ARG A 6 -25.10 -45.66 21.76
CA ARG A 6 -25.88 -44.57 22.35
C ARG A 6 -25.03 -43.70 23.27
N ARG A 7 -24.10 -44.31 24.01
CA ARG A 7 -23.12 -43.60 24.84
C ARG A 7 -22.12 -42.80 24.00
N ASP A 8 -21.65 -43.36 22.89
CA ASP A 8 -20.74 -42.69 21.96
C ASP A 8 -21.44 -41.51 21.26
N ALA A 9 -22.70 -41.68 20.88
CA ALA A 9 -23.53 -40.60 20.34
C ALA A 9 -23.74 -39.47 21.36
N ASP A 10 -24.00 -39.80 22.63
CA ASP A 10 -24.13 -38.80 23.71
C ASP A 10 -22.81 -38.06 23.95
N GLN A 11 -21.66 -38.74 23.87
CA GLN A 11 -20.34 -38.09 23.97
C GLN A 11 -20.08 -37.13 22.81
N LEU A 12 -20.42 -37.53 21.57
CA LEU A 12 -20.30 -36.68 20.39
C LEU A 12 -21.20 -35.43 20.50
N MET A 13 -22.44 -35.58 20.98
CA MET A 13 -23.34 -34.44 21.17
C MET A 13 -22.83 -33.46 22.22
N ARG A 14 -22.27 -33.95 23.33
CA ARG A 14 -21.64 -33.09 24.36
C ARG A 14 -20.44 -32.35 23.78
N TYR A 15 -19.58 -33.05 23.06
CA TYR A 15 -18.41 -32.45 22.42
C TYR A 15 -18.81 -31.37 21.41
N TYR A 16 -19.84 -31.62 20.61
CA TYR A 16 -20.36 -30.64 19.66
C TYR A 16 -20.95 -29.40 20.36
N GLY A 17 -21.70 -29.59 21.45
CA GLY A 17 -22.22 -28.48 22.25
C GLY A 17 -21.11 -27.63 22.88
N GLU A 18 -20.06 -28.27 23.38
CA GLU A 18 -18.89 -27.61 23.92
C GLU A 18 -18.12 -26.81 22.85
N LEU A 19 -17.95 -27.40 21.66
CA LEU A 19 -17.32 -26.74 20.51
C LEU A 19 -18.11 -25.49 20.10
N MET A 20 -19.43 -25.61 20.00
CA MET A 20 -20.32 -24.50 19.67
C MET A 20 -20.30 -23.40 20.74
N HIS A 21 -20.21 -23.77 22.01
CA HIS A 21 -20.08 -22.80 23.09
C HIS A 21 -18.78 -22.00 22.97
N ARG A 22 -17.65 -22.66 22.69
CA ARG A 22 -16.35 -22.00 22.48
C ARG A 22 -16.34 -21.10 21.25
N LEU A 23 -16.96 -21.54 20.15
CA LEU A 23 -17.14 -20.72 18.95
C LEU A 23 -17.93 -19.45 19.28
N THR A 24 -19.06 -19.60 19.96
CA THR A 24 -19.94 -18.48 20.33
C THR A 24 -19.24 -17.49 21.25
N GLN A 25 -18.43 -17.97 22.21
CA GLN A 25 -17.61 -17.13 23.08
C GLN A 25 -16.58 -16.29 22.30
N ASN A 26 -16.10 -16.79 21.16
CA ASN A 26 -15.19 -16.07 20.27
C ASN A 26 -15.95 -15.26 19.20
N GLY A 27 -17.26 -15.08 19.36
CA GLY A 27 -18.09 -14.28 18.46
C GLY A 27 -18.49 -14.98 17.16
N VAL A 28 -18.26 -16.29 17.05
CA VAL A 28 -18.57 -17.09 15.85
C VAL A 28 -19.76 -18.00 16.16
N ARG A 29 -20.84 -17.84 15.40
CA ARG A 29 -22.15 -18.43 15.73
C ARG A 29 -22.25 -19.89 15.33
N ASP A 30 -21.49 -20.33 14.32
CA ASP A 30 -21.32 -21.74 13.96
C ASP A 30 -20.01 -22.03 13.21
N VAL A 31 -19.71 -23.32 13.01
CA VAL A 31 -18.49 -23.75 12.31
C VAL A 31 -18.46 -23.32 10.84
N ALA A 32 -19.62 -23.19 10.19
CA ALA A 32 -19.70 -22.76 8.80
C ALA A 32 -19.31 -21.28 8.68
N GLU A 33 -19.79 -20.43 9.58
CA GLU A 33 -19.42 -19.04 9.70
C GLU A 33 -17.91 -18.90 9.93
N LEU A 34 -17.29 -19.74 10.78
CA LEU A 34 -15.84 -19.75 10.96
C LEU A 34 -15.10 -19.99 9.63
N LEU A 35 -15.54 -20.99 8.87
CA LEU A 35 -14.94 -21.34 7.58
C LEU A 35 -15.10 -20.21 6.56
N THR A 36 -16.27 -19.56 6.51
CA THR A 36 -16.48 -18.40 5.62
C THR A 36 -15.60 -17.21 6.01
N LEU A 37 -15.41 -16.95 7.30
CA LEU A 37 -14.51 -15.92 7.81
C LEU A 37 -13.05 -16.20 7.42
N TYR A 38 -12.62 -17.46 7.55
CA TYR A 38 -11.29 -17.89 7.13
C TYR A 38 -11.07 -17.69 5.63
N GLU A 39 -12.02 -18.10 4.79
CA GLU A 39 -11.95 -17.90 3.34
C GLU A 39 -11.98 -16.42 2.93
N SER A 40 -12.74 -15.60 3.66
CA SER A 40 -12.79 -14.15 3.43
C SER A 40 -11.48 -13.49 3.82
N LEU A 41 -10.88 -13.89 4.96
CA LEU A 41 -9.57 -13.42 5.40
C LEU A 41 -8.50 -13.83 4.40
N GLN A 42 -8.51 -15.08 3.96
CA GLN A 42 -7.57 -15.59 2.96
C GLN A 42 -7.67 -14.79 1.66
N ARG A 43 -8.89 -14.52 1.16
CA ARG A 43 -9.12 -13.70 -0.04
C ARG A 43 -8.65 -12.25 0.15
N ALA A 44 -8.96 -11.62 1.27
CA ALA A 44 -8.55 -10.25 1.57
C ALA A 44 -7.01 -10.14 1.66
N VAL A 45 -6.37 -11.09 2.34
CA VAL A 45 -4.91 -11.16 2.43
C VAL A 45 -4.29 -11.40 1.05
N SER A 46 -4.84 -12.32 0.25
CA SER A 46 -4.37 -12.57 -1.13
C SER A 46 -4.54 -11.37 -2.05
N ALA A 47 -5.58 -10.55 -1.87
CA ALA A 47 -5.78 -9.32 -2.63
C ALA A 47 -4.74 -8.23 -2.25
N LEU A 48 -4.38 -8.15 -0.97
CA LEU A 48 -3.41 -7.17 -0.46
C LEU A 48 -1.94 -7.48 -0.83
N THR A 49 -1.57 -8.74 -1.00
CA THR A 49 -0.17 -9.14 -0.69
C THR A 49 0.91 -8.93 -1.76
N PRO A 50 0.65 -8.95 -3.09
CA PRO A 50 1.72 -8.64 -4.05
C PRO A 50 1.43 -7.42 -4.94
N GLN A 51 0.18 -7.25 -5.35
CA GLN A 51 -0.16 -6.34 -6.43
C GLN A 51 -0.29 -4.89 -5.95
N GLU A 52 -0.83 -4.68 -4.75
CA GLU A 52 -0.90 -3.35 -4.13
C GLU A 52 0.48 -2.84 -3.71
N ILE A 53 1.35 -3.72 -3.19
CA ILE A 53 2.72 -3.37 -2.85
C ILE A 53 3.53 -3.05 -4.12
N SER A 54 3.39 -3.85 -5.18
CA SER A 54 4.02 -3.57 -6.48
C SER A 54 3.56 -2.23 -7.04
N TRP A 55 2.26 -1.99 -7.05
CA TRP A 55 1.69 -0.73 -7.52
C TRP A 55 2.20 0.48 -6.72
N ALA A 56 2.25 0.36 -5.39
CA ALA A 56 2.78 1.41 -4.52
C ALA A 56 4.27 1.67 -4.81
N CYS A 57 5.08 0.62 -4.99
CA CYS A 57 6.48 0.73 -5.37
C CYS A 57 6.65 1.41 -6.74
N ASP A 58 5.85 1.04 -7.73
CA ASP A 58 5.87 1.65 -9.08
C ASP A 58 5.55 3.14 -9.02
N GLN A 59 4.55 3.51 -8.21
CA GLN A 59 4.14 4.90 -8.02
C GLN A 59 5.24 5.73 -7.33
N VAL A 60 5.88 5.18 -6.30
CA VAL A 60 7.03 5.82 -5.62
C VAL A 60 8.20 5.99 -6.58
N GLN A 61 8.50 4.98 -7.40
CA GLN A 61 9.60 5.04 -8.36
C GLN A 61 9.33 6.02 -9.50
N ALA A 62 8.08 6.16 -9.94
CA ALA A 62 7.68 7.21 -10.88
C ALA A 62 7.88 8.61 -10.29
N LEU A 63 7.52 8.82 -9.03
CA LEU A 63 7.72 10.09 -8.34
C LEU A 63 9.22 10.45 -8.20
N ILE A 64 10.05 9.47 -7.85
CA ILE A 64 11.51 9.65 -7.78
C ILE A 64 12.06 10.10 -9.15
N ARG A 65 11.64 9.45 -10.24
CA ARG A 65 12.07 9.84 -11.60
C ARG A 65 11.69 11.29 -11.92
N GLN A 66 10.48 11.72 -11.55
CA GLN A 66 10.05 13.11 -11.75
C GLN A 66 10.90 14.10 -10.96
N LEU A 67 11.19 13.80 -9.68
CA LEU A 67 12.02 14.65 -8.83
C LEU A 67 13.45 14.80 -9.37
N VAL A 68 14.05 13.70 -9.83
CA VAL A 68 15.39 13.73 -10.45
C VAL A 68 15.39 14.56 -11.74
N GLY A 69 14.33 14.46 -12.55
CA GLY A 69 14.15 15.31 -13.73
C GLY A 69 14.03 16.79 -13.38
N MET A 70 13.28 17.11 -12.32
CA MET A 70 13.15 18.48 -11.82
C MET A 70 14.49 19.05 -11.33
N ASP A 71 15.28 18.28 -10.58
CA ASP A 71 16.61 18.71 -10.15
C ASP A 71 17.53 18.97 -11.36
N SER A 72 17.51 18.09 -12.36
CA SER A 72 18.29 18.28 -13.60
C SER A 72 17.89 19.56 -14.33
N ASN A 73 16.59 19.86 -14.41
CA ASN A 73 16.09 21.10 -14.99
C ASN A 73 16.52 22.33 -14.20
N LEU A 74 16.48 22.26 -12.86
CA LEU A 74 16.96 23.34 -11.99
C LEU A 74 18.47 23.56 -12.16
N GLN A 75 19.26 22.50 -12.29
CA GLN A 75 20.69 22.62 -12.57
C GLN A 75 20.96 23.28 -13.93
N ALA A 76 20.21 22.90 -14.97
CA ALA A 76 20.30 23.52 -16.29
C ALA A 76 19.96 25.02 -16.23
N LEU A 77 18.88 25.39 -15.53
CA LEU A 77 18.49 26.78 -15.31
C LEU A 77 19.55 27.57 -14.53
N ARG A 78 20.17 26.98 -13.51
CA ARG A 78 21.29 27.61 -12.77
C ARG A 78 22.50 27.86 -13.67
N ARG A 79 22.86 26.90 -14.53
CA ARG A 79 23.93 27.06 -15.52
C ARG A 79 23.61 28.17 -16.51
N LEU A 80 22.38 28.21 -17.02
CA LEU A 80 21.94 29.23 -17.97
C LEU A 80 21.94 30.63 -17.34
N LYS A 81 21.48 30.75 -16.09
CA LYS A 81 21.58 31.99 -15.31
C LYS A 81 23.04 32.43 -15.13
N LEU A 82 23.94 31.51 -14.81
CA LEU A 82 25.37 31.80 -14.65
C LEU A 82 25.99 32.36 -15.93
N VAL A 83 25.74 31.70 -17.07
CA VAL A 83 26.18 32.17 -18.39
C VAL A 83 25.64 33.56 -18.69
N PHE A 84 24.34 33.80 -18.44
CA PHE A 84 23.72 35.11 -18.66
C PHE A 84 24.29 36.20 -17.75
N SER A 85 24.59 35.87 -16.48
CA SER A 85 25.23 36.81 -15.54
C SER A 85 26.70 37.10 -15.84
N GLN A 86 27.34 36.27 -16.66
CA GLN A 86 28.74 36.42 -17.08
C GLN A 86 28.90 37.09 -18.44
N LEU A 87 27.81 37.33 -19.19
CA LEU A 87 27.87 38.15 -20.41
C LEU A 87 28.16 39.61 -20.02
N PRO A 88 29.31 40.19 -20.40
CA PRO A 88 29.52 41.61 -20.30
C PRO A 88 28.84 42.29 -21.50
N GLY A 89 27.92 43.21 -21.23
CA GLY A 89 27.44 44.17 -22.24
C GLY A 89 25.96 44.07 -22.62
N SER A 90 25.06 44.41 -21.69
CA SER A 90 23.92 45.26 -22.03
C SER A 90 24.25 46.68 -21.57
N GLY A 91 25.25 47.26 -22.23
CA GLY A 91 25.61 48.67 -22.09
C GLY A 91 24.60 49.51 -22.85
N GLY A 92 23.40 49.65 -22.31
CA GLY A 92 22.47 50.67 -22.74
C GLY A 92 22.72 51.94 -21.95
N THR A 93 23.45 52.91 -22.49
CA THR A 93 23.02 54.32 -22.50
C THR A 93 23.89 55.21 -23.37
N ASN A 94 23.24 55.70 -24.41
CA ASN A 94 23.57 56.89 -25.18
C ASN A 94 23.66 58.10 -24.23
N ALA A 95 24.81 58.78 -24.16
CA ALA A 95 24.92 60.09 -23.52
C ALA A 95 26.03 60.93 -24.18
N GLY A 96 25.62 61.72 -25.18
CA GLY A 96 26.11 63.09 -25.40
C GLY A 96 27.56 63.31 -25.83
N GLN A 97 27.80 63.30 -27.15
CA GLN A 97 28.52 64.41 -27.80
C GLN A 97 27.52 65.58 -27.89
N PRO A 98 27.82 66.85 -27.54
CA PRO A 98 28.87 67.70 -28.14
C PRO A 98 29.64 68.51 -27.05
N ALA A 99 30.64 69.36 -27.28
CA ALA A 99 31.10 70.15 -28.42
C ALA A 99 32.62 70.34 -28.34
#